data_AF-A0A3D5T812-F1
#
_entry.id   AF-A0A3D5T812-F1
#
_cell.length_a   1.000
_cell.length_b   1.000
_cell.length_c   1.000
_cell.angle_alpha   90.00
_cell.angle_beta   90.00
_cell.angle_gamma   90.00
#
_symmetry.space_group_name_H-M   'P 1'
#
loop_
_entity.id
_entity.type
_entity.pdbx_description
1 polymer ?
#
loop_
_entity_poly.entity_id
_entity_poly.type
_entity_poly.pdbx_seq_one_letter_code
_entity_poly.pdbx_strand_id
1 'polypeptide(L)' 'MDISKKDWKLFRERLSGWQENYMEACGVSYSSIKRFEETGNISLLSLTKMAIALDAEGDIKKLFSEVPYRSIQEVINEQK' A
#
# COMPACT_ATOMS: atom_id res chain seq x y z
N MET A 1 -10.24 -18.67 -10.87
CA MET A 1 -11.39 -18.69 -9.95
C MET A 1 -11.40 -17.33 -9.28
N ASP A 2 -12.36 -16.48 -9.63
CA ASP A 2 -12.37 -15.08 -9.16
C ASP A 2 -13.15 -15.04 -7.84
N ILE A 3 -12.44 -14.79 -6.74
CA ILE A 3 -13.01 -14.83 -5.38
C ILE A 3 -13.71 -13.49 -5.14
N SER A 4 -15.00 -13.51 -4.79
CA SER A 4 -15.75 -12.27 -4.64
C SER A 4 -15.29 -11.45 -3.42
N LYS A 5 -15.47 -10.12 -3.46
CA LYS A 5 -15.22 -9.24 -2.30
C LYS A 5 -15.96 -9.67 -1.03
N LYS A 6 -17.13 -10.32 -1.19
CA LYS A 6 -17.93 -10.85 -0.07
C LYS A 6 -17.28 -12.08 0.55
N ASP A 7 -16.71 -12.95 -0.26
CA ASP A 7 -15.99 -14.14 0.20
C ASP A 7 -14.71 -13.76 0.94
N TRP A 8 -14.01 -12.72 0.46
CA TRP A 8 -12.86 -12.12 1.17
C TRP A 8 -13.25 -11.53 2.53
N LYS A 9 -14.41 -10.90 2.65
CA LYS A 9 -14.90 -10.40 3.95
C LYS A 9 -15.18 -11.57 4.91
N LEU A 10 -15.91 -12.58 4.46
CA LEU A 10 -16.22 -13.79 5.24
C LEU A 10 -14.97 -14.55 5.67
N PHE A 11 -13.97 -14.67 4.79
CA PHE A 11 -12.70 -15.31 5.11
C PHE A 11 -11.95 -14.57 6.22
N ARG A 12 -11.86 -13.24 6.12
CA ARG A 12 -11.23 -12.37 7.14
C ARG A 12 -11.93 -12.41 8.49
N GLU A 13 -13.26 -12.49 8.50
CA GLU A 13 -14.06 -12.61 9.73
C GLU A 13 -13.92 -14.00 10.39
N ARG A 14 -13.65 -15.04 9.59
CA ARG A 14 -13.54 -16.44 10.07
C ARG A 14 -12.16 -16.83 10.57
N LEU A 15 -11.10 -16.17 10.09
CA LEU A 15 -9.78 -16.30 10.70
C LEU A 15 -9.70 -15.36 11.91
N SER A 16 -10.01 -15.87 13.09
CA SER A 16 -9.74 -15.19 14.35
C SER A 16 -8.27 -14.75 14.37
N GLY A 17 -8.02 -13.44 14.51
CA GLY A 17 -6.68 -12.89 14.53
C GLY A 17 -5.98 -12.81 13.17
N TRP A 18 -6.65 -13.02 12.02
CA TRP A 18 -5.99 -12.74 10.72
C TRP A 18 -5.57 -11.28 10.62
N GLN A 19 -6.39 -10.35 11.10
CA GLN A 19 -5.99 -8.95 11.18
C GLN A 19 -4.76 -8.82 12.09
N GLU A 20 -4.74 -9.42 13.27
CA GLU A 20 -3.61 -9.33 14.22
C GLU A 20 -2.32 -9.95 13.67
N ASN A 21 -2.42 -11.13 13.08
CA ASN A 21 -1.30 -11.81 12.42
C ASN A 21 -0.81 -11.04 11.19
N TYR A 22 -1.73 -10.44 10.42
CA TYR A 22 -1.39 -9.58 9.29
C TYR A 22 -0.70 -8.29 9.74
N MET A 23 -1.18 -7.70 10.84
CA MET A 23 -0.59 -6.51 11.46
C MET A 23 0.81 -6.78 12.02
N GLU A 24 0.97 -7.93 12.67
CA GLU A 24 2.24 -8.42 13.17
C GLU A 24 3.21 -8.69 12.02
N ALA A 25 2.75 -9.35 10.96
CA ALA A 25 3.54 -9.58 9.73
C ALA A 25 3.96 -8.26 9.05
N CYS A 26 3.09 -7.25 9.05
CA CYS A 26 3.42 -5.93 8.53
C CYS A 26 4.32 -5.11 9.47
N GLY A 27 4.48 -5.49 10.75
CA GLY A 27 5.20 -4.70 11.73
C GLY A 27 4.61 -3.29 11.95
N VAL A 28 3.28 -3.16 11.82
CA VAL A 28 2.50 -1.91 11.97
C VAL A 28 1.38 -2.12 12.99
N SER A 29 1.18 -1.15 13.89
CA SER A 29 0.16 -1.25 14.94
C SER A 29 -1.27 -1.16 14.40
N TYR A 30 -2.20 -1.84 15.08
CA TYR A 30 -3.62 -1.78 14.77
C TYR A 30 -4.17 -0.37 14.69
N SER A 31 -3.85 0.49 15.67
CA SER A 31 -4.31 1.88 15.67
C SER A 31 -3.84 2.68 14.45
N SER A 32 -2.68 2.32 13.88
CA SER A 32 -2.18 2.95 12.65
C SER A 32 -2.94 2.47 11.42
N ILE A 33 -3.18 1.17 11.32
CA ILE A 33 -3.95 0.58 10.22
C ILE A 33 -5.41 1.02 10.26
N LYS A 34 -6.03 1.01 11.44
CA LYS A 34 -7.40 1.51 11.63
C LYS A 34 -7.55 2.97 11.19
N ARG A 35 -6.64 3.85 11.64
CA ARG A 35 -6.64 5.26 11.20
C ARG A 35 -6.43 5.38 9.69
N PHE A 36 -5.56 4.55 9.11
CA PHE A 36 -5.32 4.55 7.66
C PHE A 36 -6.59 4.15 6.90
N GLU A 37 -7.28 3.09 7.31
CA GLU A 37 -8.54 2.67 6.70
C GLU A 37 -9.66 3.71 6.86
N GLU A 38 -9.73 4.40 8.01
CA GLU A 38 -10.76 5.40 8.30
C GLU A 38 -10.50 6.76 7.61
N THR A 39 -9.24 7.16 7.48
CA THR A 39 -8.88 8.54 7.10
C THR A 39 -7.98 8.66 5.88
N GLY A 40 -7.40 7.56 5.40
CA GLY A 40 -6.34 7.55 4.40
C GLY A 40 -4.97 8.02 4.92
N ASN A 41 -4.87 8.45 6.18
CA ASN A 41 -3.62 8.97 6.74
C ASN A 41 -2.76 7.88 7.38
N ILE A 42 -1.50 7.78 6.95
CA ILE A 42 -0.48 6.88 7.50
C ILE A 42 0.91 7.49 7.32
N SER A 43 1.88 7.08 8.14
CA SER A 43 3.28 7.45 7.90
C SER A 43 3.85 6.68 6.70
N LEU A 44 4.78 7.30 5.97
CA LEU A 44 5.46 6.63 4.85
C LEU A 44 6.16 5.34 5.29
N LEU A 45 6.80 5.33 6.47
CA LEU A 45 7.43 4.13 7.02
C LEU A 45 6.45 2.96 7.18
N SER A 46 5.29 3.21 7.79
CA SER A 46 4.28 2.16 8.00
C SER A 46 3.69 1.71 6.67
N LEU A 47 3.46 2.62 5.72
CA LEU A 47 3.02 2.27 4.37
C LEU A 47 4.05 1.39 3.63
N THR A 48 5.34 1.73 3.73
CA THR A 48 6.42 0.94 3.11
C THR A 48 6.52 -0.45 3.71
N LYS A 49 6.40 -0.58 5.05
CA LYS A 49 6.39 -1.88 5.71
C LYS A 49 5.21 -2.75 5.26
N MET A 50 4.01 -2.16 5.17
CA MET A 50 2.83 -2.84 4.65
C MET A 50 3.02 -3.29 3.21
N ALA A 51 3.62 -2.45 2.35
CA ALA A 51 3.85 -2.83 0.96
C ALA A 51 4.85 -3.98 0.81
N ILE A 52 5.94 -4.00 1.58
CA ILE A 52 6.89 -5.13 1.56
C ILE A 52 6.20 -6.41 2.04
N ALA A 53 5.41 -6.35 3.12
CA ALA A 53 4.69 -7.50 3.63
C ALA A 53 3.61 -8.03 2.66
N LEU A 54 3.17 -7.19 1.73
CA LEU A 54 2.18 -7.49 0.69
C LEU A 54 2.79 -7.81 -0.69
N ASP A 55 4.12 -7.83 -0.83
CA ASP A 55 4.80 -7.98 -2.14
C ASP A 55 4.39 -6.87 -3.14
N ALA A 56 4.17 -5.66 -2.62
CA ALA A 56 3.70 -4.47 -3.34
C ALA A 56 4.74 -3.32 -3.36
N GLU A 57 5.98 -3.57 -2.94
CA GLU A 57 7.04 -2.55 -2.89
C GLU A 57 7.40 -2.01 -4.29
N GLY A 58 7.20 -2.80 -5.34
CA GLY A 58 7.35 -2.36 -6.72
C GLY A 58 6.38 -1.24 -7.08
N ASP A 59 5.14 -1.32 -6.62
CA ASP A 59 4.12 -0.31 -6.90
C ASP A 59 4.37 0.98 -6.10
N ILE A 60 4.82 0.86 -4.85
CA ILE A 60 5.29 2.05 -4.10
C ILE A 60 6.46 2.72 -4.82
N LYS A 61 7.43 1.97 -5.34
CA LYS A 61 8.55 2.56 -6.10
C LYS A 61 8.07 3.31 -7.34
N LYS A 62 7.06 2.79 -8.04
CA LYS A 62 6.50 3.45 -9.23
C LYS A 62 5.90 4.82 -8.93
N LEU A 63 5.30 5.01 -7.75
CA LEU A 63 4.78 6.32 -7.31
C LEU A 63 5.86 7.42 -7.33
N PHE A 64 7.13 7.03 -7.21
CA PHE A 64 8.27 7.96 -7.19
C PHE A 64 9.16 7.86 -8.44
N SER A 65 8.87 6.93 -9.37
CA SER A 65 9.67 6.78 -10.59
C SER A 65 9.22 7.70 -11.71
N GLU A 66 7.94 8.07 -11.72
CA GLU A 66 7.45 9.09 -12.64
C GLU A 66 7.82 10.46 -12.08
N VAL A 67 8.93 11.01 -12.56
CA VAL A 67 9.18 12.45 -12.43
C VAL A 67 8.39 13.11 -13.57
N PRO A 68 7.21 13.70 -13.30
CA PRO A 68 6.52 14.42 -14.35
C PRO A 68 7.40 15.58 -14.80
N TYR A 69 7.47 15.80 -16.12
CA TYR A 69 8.10 16.99 -16.65
C TYR A 69 7.47 18.22 -16.01
N ARG A 70 8.30 19.07 -15.43
CA ARG A 70 7.87 20.31 -14.76
C ARG A 70 7.77 21.46 -15.75
N SER A 71 8.30 21.29 -16.97
CA SER A 71 8.20 22.26 -18.05
C SER A 71 8.39 21.61 -19.42
N ILE A 72 7.92 22.30 -20.47
CA ILE A 72 8.18 21.89 -21.86
C ILE A 72 9.68 21.90 -22.20
N GLN A 73 10.47 22.70 -21.48
CA GLN A 73 11.92 22.78 -21.66
C GLN A 73 12.62 21.50 -21.20
N GLU A 74 12.12 20.82 -20.17
CA GLU A 74 12.65 19.53 -19.73
C GLU A 74 12.43 18.46 -20.81
N VAL A 75 11.26 18.44 -21.45
CA VAL A 75 10.95 17.53 -22.58
C VAL A 75 11.89 17.77 -23.76
N ILE A 76 12.11 19.04 -24.11
CA ILE A 76 13.00 19.42 -25.23
C ILE A 76 14.45 19.01 -24.96
N ASN A 77 14.91 19.08 -23.70
CA ASN A 77 16.29 18.77 -23.33
C ASN A 77 16.59 17.27 -23.30
N GLU A 78 15.61 16.41 -23.02
CA GLU A 78 15.80 14.95 -23.01
C GLU A 78 15.84 14.34 -24.42
N GLN A 79 15.30 15.03 -25.43
CA GLN A 79 15.35 14.59 -26.83
C GLN A 79 16.66 14.96 -27.56
N LYS A 80 17.63 15.57 -26.87
CA LYS A 80 18.95 15.91 -27.39
C LYS A 80 20.00 14.91 -26.93
#